data_AF-A0A3G2S6Q4-F1
#
_entry.id   AF-A0A3G2S6Q4-F1
#
_cell.length_a   1.000
_cell.length_b   1.000
_cell.length_c   1.000
_cell.angle_alpha   90.00
_cell.angle_beta   90.00
_cell.angle_gamma   90.00
#
_symmetry.space_group_name_H-M   'P 1'
#
loop_
_entity.id
_entity.type
_entity.pdbx_description
1 polymer ?
#
loop_
_entity_poly.entity_id
_entity_poly.type
_entity_poly.pdbx_seq_one_letter_code
_entity_poly.pdbx_strand_id
1 'polypeptide(L)'
;MFRSLIALAFLAVPSVMAVAAGKGSNLYCFKPIKDVSNPAYAWEVDFDKTNSVCRTLSSGSTVPSIYNTCRVAQYDMKWFKERCEDDQVHKAGYTTDPTWL
;
A
#
# COMPACT_ATOMS: atom_id res chain seq x y z
N MET A 1 -31.63 29.32 21.64
CA MET A 1 -31.32 27.90 21.34
C MET A 1 -30.84 27.83 19.90
N PHE A 2 -29.54 28.05 19.66
CA PHE A 2 -28.98 27.98 18.30
C PHE A 2 -28.39 26.59 18.07
N ARG A 3 -29.02 25.87 17.14
CA ARG A 3 -28.62 24.54 16.70
C ARG A 3 -27.28 24.66 15.97
N SER A 4 -26.22 24.13 16.57
CA SER A 4 -24.90 24.07 15.97
C SER A 4 -24.92 23.02 14.84
N LEU A 5 -24.81 23.48 13.60
CA LEU A 5 -24.58 22.64 12.42
C LEU A 5 -23.07 22.31 12.39
N ILE A 6 -22.69 21.15 12.89
CA ILE A 6 -21.35 20.62 12.67
C ILE A 6 -21.30 20.13 11.22
N ALA A 7 -20.79 20.99 10.34
CA ALA A 7 -20.37 20.60 9.01
C ALA A 7 -19.19 19.63 9.16
N LEU A 8 -19.44 18.33 8.92
CA LEU A 8 -18.38 17.36 8.72
C LEU A 8 -17.60 17.78 7.46
N ALA A 9 -16.48 18.46 7.68
CA ALA A 9 -15.43 18.57 6.69
C ALA A 9 -14.93 17.14 6.40
N PHE A 10 -15.39 16.55 5.30
CA PHE A 10 -14.77 15.39 4.70
C PHE A 10 -13.35 15.79 4.33
N LEU A 11 -12.39 15.48 5.22
CA LEU A 11 -10.98 15.48 4.90
C LEU A 11 -10.82 14.61 3.66
N ALA A 12 -10.31 15.20 2.59
CA ALA A 12 -9.90 14.51 1.37
C ALA A 12 -8.80 13.50 1.74
N VAL A 13 -9.22 12.30 2.13
CA VAL A 13 -8.31 11.16 2.25
C VAL A 13 -7.89 10.82 0.82
N PRO A 14 -6.59 10.88 0.49
CA PRO A 14 -6.13 10.47 -0.83
C PRO A 14 -6.62 9.05 -1.12
N SER A 15 -7.22 8.88 -2.28
CA SER A 15 -7.92 7.69 -2.74
C SER A 15 -6.96 6.52 -2.99
N VAL A 16 -6.36 5.93 -1.95
CA VAL A 16 -5.47 4.75 -2.08
C VAL A 16 -6.27 3.43 -2.14
N MET A 17 -7.52 3.43 -2.59
CA MET A 17 -8.32 2.21 -2.72
C MET A 17 -9.15 2.20 -4.00
N ALA A 18 -8.49 2.07 -5.15
CA ALA A 18 -9.10 1.46 -6.32
C ALA A 18 -8.70 -0.03 -6.30
N VAL A 19 -9.47 -0.82 -5.55
CA VAL A 19 -9.35 -2.28 -5.58
C VAL A 19 -9.83 -2.75 -6.96
N ALA A 20 -8.91 -2.86 -7.91
CA ALA A 20 -9.17 -3.53 -9.17
C ALA A 20 -9.36 -5.03 -8.88
N ALA A 21 -10.62 -5.41 -8.71
CA ALA A 21 -11.07 -6.77 -8.52
C ALA A 21 -10.84 -7.59 -9.80
N GLY A 22 -9.70 -8.27 -9.90
CA GLY A 22 -9.45 -9.24 -10.96
C GLY A 22 -8.07 -9.88 -10.88
N LYS A 23 -8.02 -11.20 -10.63
CA LYS A 23 -6.84 -12.07 -10.81
C LYS A 23 -5.59 -11.80 -9.95
N GLY A 24 -5.81 -11.50 -8.67
CA GLY A 24 -4.75 -11.37 -7.68
C GLY A 24 -3.95 -10.08 -7.88
N SER A 25 -3.83 -9.30 -6.83
CA SER A 25 -3.22 -7.98 -6.93
C SER A 25 -1.71 -8.09 -6.70
N ASN A 26 -0.94 -7.44 -7.57
CA ASN A 26 0.48 -7.20 -7.39
C ASN A 26 0.62 -6.06 -6.38
N LEU A 27 1.08 -6.38 -5.18
CA LEU A 27 1.14 -5.47 -4.04
C LEU A 27 2.57 -5.24 -3.56
N TYR A 28 2.78 -4.05 -3.00
CA TYR A 28 4.01 -3.60 -2.38
C TYR A 28 3.72 -2.92 -1.05
N CYS A 29 4.73 -2.92 -0.18
CA CYS A 29 4.84 -2.04 0.96
C CYS A 29 5.71 -0.85 0.59
N PHE A 30 5.24 0.35 0.91
CA PHE A 30 5.94 1.61 0.68
C PHE A 30 6.38 2.20 2.01
N LYS A 31 7.54 2.84 2.03
CA LYS A 31 8.05 3.60 3.19
C LYS A 31 8.31 5.04 2.80
N PRO A 32 8.24 5.99 3.74
CA PRO A 32 8.54 7.38 3.44
C PRO A 32 10.02 7.58 3.13
N ILE A 33 10.33 8.33 2.08
CA ILE A 33 11.69 8.79 1.79
C ILE A 33 12.03 9.87 2.82
N LYS A 34 13.12 9.67 3.58
CA LYS A 34 13.50 10.57 4.69
C LYS A 34 14.05 11.92 4.23
N ASP A 35 14.53 11.99 2.99
CA ASP A 35 15.22 13.16 2.45
C ASP A 35 14.69 13.48 1.06
N VAL A 36 13.54 14.19 1.01
CA VAL A 36 12.88 14.53 -0.25
C VAL A 36 13.18 15.98 -0.61
N SER A 37 14.04 16.18 -1.61
CA SER A 37 14.13 17.47 -2.31
C SER A 37 12.86 17.78 -3.12
N ASN A 38 12.03 16.78 -3.39
CA ASN A 38 10.76 16.90 -4.11
C ASN A 38 9.63 16.13 -3.38
N PRO A 39 8.66 16.82 -2.75
CA PRO A 39 7.60 16.18 -1.96
C PRO A 39 6.60 15.34 -2.78
N ALA A 40 6.65 15.39 -4.12
CA ALA A 40 5.83 14.53 -4.98
C ALA A 40 6.27 13.05 -4.95
N TYR A 41 7.51 12.78 -4.54
CA TYR A 41 8.14 11.45 -4.50
C TYR A 41 8.46 11.07 -3.06
N ALA A 42 7.47 11.18 -2.18
CA ALA A 42 7.70 11.02 -0.74
C ALA A 42 7.74 9.56 -0.28
N TRP A 43 7.59 8.57 -1.17
CA TRP A 43 7.39 7.17 -0.82
C TRP A 43 8.14 6.24 -1.78
N GLU A 44 9.01 5.38 -1.25
CA GLU A 44 9.72 4.36 -2.02
C GLU A 44 9.20 2.96 -1.69
N VAL A 45 9.42 2.00 -2.60
CA VAL A 45 9.08 0.59 -2.34
C VAL A 45 10.06 -0.01 -1.33
N ASP A 46 9.52 -0.62 -0.27
CA ASP A 46 10.28 -1.48 0.63
C ASP A 46 10.12 -2.95 0.20
N PHE A 47 11.07 -3.44 -0.60
CA PHE A 47 11.07 -4.81 -1.10
C PHE A 47 11.21 -5.85 0.02
N ASP A 48 11.95 -5.54 1.07
CA ASP A 48 12.18 -6.46 2.19
C ASP A 48 10.90 -6.65 3.00
N LYS A 49 10.23 -5.54 3.37
CA LYS A 49 8.91 -5.58 4.03
C LYS A 49 7.88 -6.26 3.12
N THR A 50 7.87 -5.94 1.82
CA THR A 50 6.97 -6.58 0.85
C THR A 50 7.13 -8.09 0.84
N ASN A 51 8.38 -8.58 0.73
CA ASN A 51 8.69 -10.01 0.72
C ASN A 51 8.35 -10.68 2.06
N SER A 52 8.70 -10.02 3.16
CA SER A 52 8.39 -10.48 4.51
C SER A 52 6.88 -10.69 4.70
N VAL A 53 6.06 -9.68 4.37
CA VAL A 53 4.60 -9.78 4.44
C VAL A 53 4.09 -10.85 3.48
N CYS A 54 4.61 -10.91 2.25
CA CYS A 54 4.18 -11.88 1.24
C CYS A 54 4.27 -13.32 1.74
N ARG A 55 5.38 -13.67 2.40
CA ARG A 55 5.63 -15.03 2.94
C ARG A 55 4.69 -15.42 4.08
N THR A 56 4.02 -14.45 4.72
CA THR A 56 3.05 -14.73 5.79
C THR A 56 1.64 -15.04 5.29
N LEU A 57 1.38 -14.80 4.01
CA LEU A 57 0.05 -14.97 3.41
C LEU A 57 -0.04 -16.34 2.74
N SER A 58 -1.14 -17.03 2.97
CA SER A 58 -1.37 -18.36 2.40
C SER A 58 -1.35 -18.38 0.87
N SER A 59 -1.80 -17.29 0.25
CA SER A 59 -1.80 -17.08 -1.20
C SER A 59 -0.64 -16.22 -1.71
N GLY A 60 0.25 -15.78 -0.83
CA GLY A 60 1.33 -14.86 -1.17
C GLY A 60 2.40 -15.55 -2.01
N SER A 61 2.69 -14.97 -3.17
CA SER A 61 3.79 -15.40 -4.03
C SER A 61 4.59 -14.21 -4.49
N THR A 62 5.88 -14.19 -4.20
CA THR A 62 6.81 -13.22 -4.78
C THR A 62 7.01 -13.53 -6.26
N VAL A 63 6.93 -12.52 -7.13
CA VAL A 63 7.13 -12.67 -8.58
C VAL A 63 8.38 -11.87 -8.99
N PRO A 64 9.56 -12.51 -9.12
CA PRO A 64 10.81 -11.81 -9.41
C PRO A 64 10.82 -11.09 -10.76
N SER A 65 10.13 -11.64 -11.77
CA SER A 65 10.03 -11.05 -13.11
C SER A 65 9.24 -9.74 -13.15
N ILE A 66 8.52 -9.41 -12.07
CA ILE A 66 7.77 -8.17 -11.92
C ILE A 66 8.30 -7.47 -10.66
N TYR A 67 9.61 -7.23 -10.64
CA TYR A 67 10.29 -6.47 -9.58
C TYR A 67 9.99 -6.97 -8.16
N ASN A 68 9.98 -8.28 -7.95
CA ASN A 68 9.70 -8.89 -6.65
C ASN A 68 8.35 -8.48 -6.03
N THR A 69 7.34 -8.15 -6.86
CA THR A 69 5.99 -7.88 -6.35
C THR A 69 5.43 -9.06 -5.57
N CYS A 70 4.59 -8.76 -4.57
CA CYS A 70 3.80 -9.78 -3.91
C CYS A 70 2.48 -9.95 -4.63
N ARG A 71 2.29 -11.10 -5.30
CA ARG A 71 0.99 -11.47 -5.86
C ARG A 71 0.16 -12.14 -4.78
N VAL A 72 -1.03 -11.59 -4.52
CA VAL A 72 -1.92 -12.04 -3.45
C VAL A 72 -3.33 -12.31 -4.00
N ALA A 73 -3.98 -13.39 -3.56
CA ALA A 73 -5.39 -13.63 -3.88
C ALA A 73 -6.32 -12.65 -3.15
N GLN A 74 -7.52 -12.42 -3.66
CA GLN A 74 -8.45 -11.42 -3.07
C GLN A 74 -8.71 -11.62 -1.56
N TYR A 75 -8.81 -12.87 -1.10
CA TYR A 75 -9.09 -13.18 0.30
C TYR A 75 -7.94 -12.80 1.27
N ASP A 76 -6.70 -12.70 0.77
CA ASP A 76 -5.53 -12.30 1.57
C ASP A 76 -5.13 -10.84 1.37
N MET A 77 -5.80 -10.07 0.50
CA MET A 77 -5.45 -8.67 0.26
C MET A 77 -5.61 -7.80 1.52
N LYS A 78 -6.67 -8.04 2.30
CA LYS A 78 -6.88 -7.34 3.58
C LYS A 78 -5.73 -7.63 4.55
N TRP A 79 -5.35 -8.90 4.63
CA TRP A 79 -4.26 -9.37 5.47
C TRP A 79 -2.88 -8.83 5.04
N PHE A 80 -2.65 -8.70 3.74
CA PHE A 80 -1.45 -8.02 3.22
C PHE A 80 -1.41 -6.59 3.74
N LYS A 81 -2.51 -5.84 3.57
CA LYS A 81 -2.60 -4.45 3.99
C LYS A 81 -2.34 -4.29 5.49
N GLU A 82 -3.04 -5.06 6.32
CA GLU A 82 -2.91 -4.99 7.78
C GLU A 82 -1.47 -5.24 8.25
N ARG A 83 -0.81 -6.28 7.72
CA ARG A 83 0.59 -6.60 8.09
C ARG A 83 1.60 -5.60 7.54
N CYS A 84 1.32 -5.05 6.36
CA CYS A 84 2.15 -4.01 5.77
C CYS A 84 2.10 -2.74 6.64
N GLU A 85 0.90 -2.32 7.04
CA GLU A 85 0.64 -1.05 7.74
C GLU A 85 0.71 -1.15 9.28
N ASP A 86 1.09 -2.31 9.83
CA ASP A 86 1.15 -2.60 11.28
C ASP A 86 2.04 -1.62 12.06
N ASP A 87 3.13 -1.16 11.45
CA ASP A 87 4.06 -0.19 12.07
C ASP A 87 3.65 1.29 11.87
N GLN A 88 2.51 1.55 11.22
CA GLN A 88 1.98 2.87 10.86
C GLN A 88 2.89 3.75 9.96
N VAL A 89 4.12 3.31 9.71
CA VAL A 89 5.10 3.97 8.84
C VAL A 89 4.85 3.55 7.40
N HIS A 90 4.62 2.26 7.16
CA HIS A 90 4.43 1.75 5.82
C HIS A 90 2.99 1.93 5.31
N LYS A 91 2.85 1.91 3.98
CA LYS A 91 1.57 1.88 3.27
C LYS A 91 1.54 0.73 2.28
N ALA A 92 0.41 0.04 2.20
CA ALA A 92 0.22 -0.97 1.16
C ALA A 92 -0.30 -0.32 -0.12
N GLY A 93 0.15 -0.78 -1.28
CA GLY A 93 -0.36 -0.28 -2.56
C GLY A 93 0.13 -1.05 -3.77
N TYR A 94 -0.10 -0.48 -4.93
CA TYR A 94 0.29 -0.97 -6.24
C TYR A 94 1.08 0.11 -6.98
N THR A 95 2.07 -0.30 -7.77
CA THR A 95 2.80 0.58 -8.69
C THR A 95 3.09 -0.14 -10.00
N THR A 96 3.09 0.61 -11.10
CA THR A 96 3.54 0.14 -12.41
C THR A 96 5.04 0.34 -12.63
N ASP A 97 5.67 1.17 -11.79
CA ASP A 97 7.11 1.44 -11.81
C ASP A 97 7.65 1.43 -10.36
N PRO A 98 8.10 0.28 -9.86
CA PRO A 98 8.62 0.13 -8.51
C PRO A 98 10.08 0.59 -8.37
N THR A 99 10.71 1.06 -9.44
CA THR A 99 12.12 1.45 -9.47
C THR A 99 12.38 2.96 -9.38
N TRP A 100 11.36 3.81 -9.58
CA TRP A 100 11.51 5.26 -9.71
C TRP A 100 10.46 6.07 -8.91
N LEU A 101 10.10 5.62 -7.71
CA LEU A 101 9.16 6.34 -6.82
C LEU A 101 9.88 7.17 -5.75
#